data_AF-A0A7S1ZAR5-F1
#
_entry.id   AF-A0A7S1ZAR5-F1
#
_cell.length_a   1.000
_cell.length_b   1.000
_cell.length_c   1.000
_cell.angle_alpha   90.00
_cell.angle_beta   90.00
_cell.angle_gamma   90.00
#
_symmetry.space_group_name_H-M   'P 1'
#
loop_
_entity.id
_entity.type
_entity.pdbx_description
1 polymer ?
#
loop_
_entity_poly.entity_id
_entity_poly.type
_entity_poly.pdbx_seq_one_letter_code
_entity_poly.pdbx_strand_id
1 'polypeptide(L)'
;NRSDFRKKCAPGTLLRGSSTRRSPFLLSNQKFHKSLILIISDDEDSTIGVMLNHPAAKGLQMEVKETRTGKNIVLAAPIRVGGVIDGLESPLWLHCSPRLREAQIGRPIGGCWEHIWQCTYEEAADALADDLVKLEEFLVVNGISIWPKGEIETEENSGNMLESSSF
;
A
#
# COMPACT_ATOMS: atom_id res chain seq x y z
N ASN A 1 -17.98 21.33 -24.51
CA ASN A 1 -16.53 21.46 -24.24
C ASN A 1 -16.28 22.05 -22.86
N ARG A 2 -16.33 21.20 -21.83
CA ARG A 2 -15.81 21.45 -20.47
C ARG A 2 -15.71 20.08 -19.80
N SER A 3 -14.69 19.32 -20.18
CA SER A 3 -14.32 18.10 -19.48
C SER A 3 -13.36 18.49 -18.37
N ASP A 4 -13.92 18.70 -17.19
CA ASP A 4 -13.18 18.93 -15.95
C ASP A 4 -12.21 17.77 -15.72
N PHE A 5 -10.92 18.05 -15.93
CA PHE A 5 -9.79 17.18 -15.57
C PHE A 5 -9.60 17.22 -14.03
N ARG A 6 -10.62 16.82 -13.26
CA ARG A 6 -10.34 16.32 -11.91
C ARG A 6 -9.64 14.98 -12.12
N LYS A 7 -8.31 14.95 -12.06
CA LYS A 7 -7.53 13.71 -11.95
C LYS A 7 -8.11 12.95 -10.75
N LYS A 8 -8.99 12.00 -11.03
CA LYS A 8 -9.64 11.19 -10.01
C LYS A 8 -8.55 10.29 -9.43
N CYS A 9 -8.45 10.24 -8.11
CA CYS A 9 -7.45 9.45 -7.41
C CYS A 9 -7.85 7.97 -7.53
N ALA A 10 -7.49 7.31 -8.63
CA ALA A 10 -7.91 5.93 -8.89
C ALA A 10 -6.98 4.93 -8.18
N PRO A 11 -7.43 3.70 -7.89
CA PRO A 11 -6.55 2.64 -7.41
C PRO A 11 -5.34 2.47 -8.34
N GLY A 12 -4.16 2.23 -7.77
CA GLY A 12 -2.89 2.19 -8.49
C GLY A 12 -2.18 3.55 -8.58
N THR A 13 -2.85 4.64 -8.22
CA THR A 13 -2.21 5.97 -8.15
C THR A 13 -1.24 6.04 -6.98
N LEU A 14 -0.03 6.55 -7.23
CA LEU A 14 0.93 6.91 -6.19
C LEU A 14 0.84 8.41 -5.88
N LEU A 15 0.61 8.74 -4.62
CA LEU A 15 0.64 10.09 -4.09
C LEU A 15 1.90 10.31 -3.27
N ARG A 16 2.50 11.49 -3.42
CA ARG A 16 3.62 11.92 -2.60
C ARG A 16 3.14 12.98 -1.62
N GLY A 17 3.35 12.76 -0.33
CA GLY A 17 3.16 13.77 0.69
C GLY A 17 4.03 15.00 0.41
N SER A 18 3.40 16.15 0.20
CA SER A 18 4.08 17.41 -0.10
C SER A 18 4.97 17.89 1.07
N SER A 19 6.02 18.65 0.75
CA SER A 19 6.96 19.26 1.71
C SER A 19 7.03 20.79 1.58
N THR A 20 6.13 21.42 0.82
CA THR A 20 6.22 22.85 0.53
C THR A 20 5.71 23.70 1.70
N ARG A 21 6.67 24.37 2.37
CA ARG A 21 6.55 25.52 3.31
C ARG A 21 5.41 25.49 4.34
N ARG A 22 5.57 24.71 5.41
CA ARG A 22 5.00 25.01 6.75
C ARG A 22 6.07 24.83 7.82
N SER A 23 5.94 25.57 8.93
CA SER A 23 6.88 25.58 10.06
C SER A 23 7.38 24.16 10.41
N PRO A 24 8.68 23.95 10.65
CA PRO A 24 9.24 22.64 10.99
C PRO A 24 8.70 22.04 12.30
N PHE A 25 7.88 22.79 13.05
CA PHE A 25 7.35 22.38 14.35
C PHE A 25 5.82 22.24 14.39
N LEU A 26 5.09 22.71 13.39
CA LEU A 26 3.62 22.70 13.37
C LEU A 26 3.12 22.20 12.01
N LEU A 27 3.01 20.87 11.86
CA LEU A 27 2.30 20.26 10.75
C LEU A 27 0.94 19.79 11.26
N SER A 28 -0.15 20.22 10.60
CA SER A 28 -1.51 19.81 10.94
C SER A 28 -1.74 18.30 10.79
N ASN A 29 -0.91 17.60 10.01
CA ASN A 29 -0.90 16.13 9.96
C ASN A 29 0.52 15.61 9.68
N GLN A 30 1.36 15.53 10.72
CA GLN A 30 2.76 15.09 10.62
C GLN A 30 2.94 13.71 9.97
N LYS A 31 1.92 12.85 10.06
CA LYS A 31 2.00 11.44 9.65
C LYS A 31 2.24 11.25 8.15
N PHE A 32 1.82 12.21 7.32
CA PHE A 32 1.99 12.15 5.86
C PHE A 32 3.16 12.98 5.33
N HIS A 33 3.96 13.58 6.21
CA HIS A 33 5.11 14.35 5.75
C HIS A 33 6.15 13.45 5.10
N LYS A 34 6.46 13.71 3.82
CA LYS A 34 7.34 12.89 2.97
C LYS A 34 6.86 11.43 2.82
N SER A 35 5.58 11.14 3.02
CA SER A 35 5.04 9.82 2.77
C SER A 35 4.91 9.53 1.27
N LEU A 36 4.99 8.26 0.91
CA LEU A 36 4.60 7.74 -0.40
C LEU A 36 3.37 6.85 -0.18
N ILE A 37 2.23 7.23 -0.75
CA ILE A 37 0.94 6.61 -0.53
C ILE A 37 0.47 5.94 -1.83
N LEU A 38 0.11 4.66 -1.77
CA LEU A 38 -0.55 3.96 -2.85
C LEU A 38 -2.06 3.94 -2.61
N ILE A 39 -2.84 4.36 -3.58
CA ILE A 39 -4.30 4.22 -3.54
C ILE A 39 -4.69 2.80 -3.90
N ILE A 40 -5.47 2.15 -3.03
CA ILE A 40 -5.90 0.76 -3.20
C ILE A 40 -7.40 0.64 -3.44
N SER A 41 -8.19 1.65 -3.03
CA SER A 41 -9.62 1.75 -3.31
C SER A 41 -10.04 3.22 -3.46
N ASP A 42 -11.01 3.47 -4.33
CA ASP A 42 -11.64 4.78 -4.52
C ASP A 42 -13.09 4.57 -4.95
N ASP A 43 -14.04 4.83 -4.05
CA ASP A 43 -15.48 4.72 -4.30
C ASP A 43 -16.20 6.05 -4.03
N GLU A 44 -17.53 6.07 -3.98
CA GLU A 44 -18.30 7.30 -3.75
C GLU A 44 -18.18 7.82 -2.31
N ASP A 45 -17.90 6.93 -1.35
CA ASP A 45 -17.91 7.22 0.08
C ASP A 45 -16.51 7.52 0.62
N SER A 46 -15.46 6.97 0.01
CA SER A 46 -14.10 7.09 0.51
C SER A 46 -13.00 6.85 -0.54
N THR A 47 -11.82 7.34 -0.21
CA THR A 47 -10.55 6.93 -0.82
C THR A 47 -9.73 6.19 0.23
N ILE A 48 -9.15 5.05 -0.13
CA ILE A 48 -8.31 4.24 0.75
C ILE A 48 -6.92 4.11 0.15
N GLY A 49 -5.90 4.32 0.98
CA GLY A 49 -4.51 4.17 0.58
C GLY A 49 -3.61 3.65 1.69
N VAL A 50 -2.41 3.24 1.28
CA VAL A 50 -1.38 2.68 2.16
C VAL A 50 -0.06 3.40 1.98
N MET A 51 0.58 3.76 3.09
CA MET A 51 1.94 4.29 3.10
C MET A 51 2.98 3.19 2.85
N LEU A 52 3.86 3.42 1.89
CA LEU A 52 4.87 2.46 1.42
C LEU A 52 6.26 2.65 2.06
N ASN A 53 6.50 3.79 2.70
CA ASN A 53 7.84 4.20 3.12
C ASN A 53 8.00 4.41 4.63
N HIS A 54 7.08 3.91 5.45
CA HIS A 54 7.18 3.97 6.91
C HIS A 54 7.45 2.56 7.48
N PRO A 55 8.70 2.21 7.82
CA PRO A 55 9.01 0.89 8.37
C PRO A 55 8.43 0.74 9.79
N ALA A 56 7.91 -0.45 10.10
CA ALA A 56 7.50 -0.81 11.45
C ALA A 56 8.71 -1.32 12.27
N ALA A 57 8.60 -1.22 13.60
CA ALA A 57 9.64 -1.73 14.51
C ALA A 57 9.68 -3.27 14.58
N LYS A 58 8.58 -3.95 14.21
CA LYS A 58 8.45 -5.41 14.23
C LYS A 58 8.22 -5.93 12.81
N GLY A 59 8.86 -7.05 12.49
CA GLY A 59 8.56 -7.84 11.29
C GLY A 59 7.44 -8.85 11.55
N LEU A 60 6.94 -9.44 10.46
CA LEU A 60 6.01 -10.57 10.49
C LEU A 60 6.81 -11.86 10.40
N GLN A 61 6.61 -12.77 11.36
CA GLN A 61 7.14 -14.13 11.22
C GLN A 61 6.17 -14.97 10.39
N MET A 62 6.70 -15.65 9.40
CA MET A 62 5.97 -16.60 8.56
C MET A 62 6.57 -17.97 8.76
N GLU A 63 5.72 -18.96 8.95
CA GLU A 63 6.11 -20.36 8.86
C GLU A 63 5.68 -20.88 7.50
N VAL A 64 6.67 -21.27 6.70
CA VAL A 64 6.46 -21.80 5.35
C VAL A 64 7.07 -23.19 5.30
N LYS A 65 6.38 -24.13 4.65
CA LYS A 65 6.89 -25.49 4.46
C LYS A 65 7.41 -25.61 3.03
N GLU A 66 8.72 -25.66 2.85
CA GLU A 66 9.34 -25.77 1.52
C GLU A 66 8.84 -27.04 0.82
N THR A 67 8.26 -26.88 -0.38
CA THR A 67 7.63 -27.98 -1.13
C THR A 67 8.66 -29.06 -1.51
N ARG A 68 9.86 -28.65 -1.89
CA ARG A 68 10.92 -29.55 -2.38
C ARG A 68 11.52 -30.43 -1.30
N THR A 69 11.77 -29.87 -0.11
CA THR A 69 12.46 -30.58 0.99
C THR A 69 11.50 -31.04 2.09
N GLY A 70 10.27 -30.51 2.11
CA GLY A 70 9.31 -30.69 3.19
C GLY A 70 9.69 -30.00 4.50
N LYS A 71 10.76 -29.20 4.51
CA LYS A 71 11.30 -28.55 5.69
C LYS A 71 10.48 -27.31 6.04
N ASN A 72 10.16 -27.14 7.33
CA ASN A 72 9.61 -25.90 7.83
C ASN A 72 10.72 -24.84 7.93
N ILE A 73 10.51 -23.71 7.28
CA ILE A 73 11.35 -22.53 7.34
C ILE A 73 10.58 -21.39 8.01
N VAL A 74 11.26 -20.64 8.87
CA VAL A 74 10.71 -19.44 9.48
C VAL A 74 11.34 -18.24 8.78
N LEU A 75 10.51 -17.43 8.15
CA LEU A 75 10.90 -16.21 7.44
C LEU A 75 10.44 -14.98 8.23
N ALA A 76 11.21 -13.90 8.17
CA ALA A 76 10.87 -12.65 8.85
C ALA A 76 10.68 -11.52 7.83
N ALA A 77 9.42 -11.22 7.50
CA ALA A 77 9.07 -10.19 6.52
C ALA A 77 9.10 -8.80 7.17
N PRO A 78 9.83 -7.82 6.60
CA PRO A 78 9.77 -6.44 7.06
C PRO A 78 8.38 -5.84 6.83
N ILE A 79 7.73 -5.37 7.90
CA ILE A 79 6.42 -4.71 7.82
C ILE A 79 6.62 -3.20 7.67
N ARG A 80 5.75 -2.57 6.90
CA ARG A 80 5.55 -1.12 6.86
C ARG A 80 4.21 -0.75 7.49
N VAL A 81 4.14 0.41 8.11
CA VAL A 81 2.89 0.98 8.63
C VAL A 81 2.24 1.79 7.51
N GLY A 82 1.11 1.31 7.01
CA GLY A 82 0.35 1.87 5.91
C GLY A 82 -0.61 2.99 6.31
N GLY A 83 -0.93 3.13 7.59
CA GLY A 83 -1.86 4.17 8.05
C GLY A 83 -2.14 4.12 9.55
N VAL A 84 -3.11 4.92 9.97
CA VAL A 84 -3.48 5.10 11.40
C VAL A 84 -4.49 4.05 11.85
N ILE A 85 -5.27 3.52 10.91
CA ILE A 85 -6.22 2.46 11.20
C ILE A 85 -5.43 1.15 11.19
N ASP A 86 -4.88 0.83 12.35
CA ASP A 86 -4.41 -0.51 12.69
C ASP A 86 -5.66 -1.36 12.94
N GLY A 87 -5.88 -2.40 12.13
CA GLY A 87 -7.12 -3.18 12.24
C GLY A 87 -7.51 -4.00 11.03
N LEU A 88 -6.73 -4.00 9.94
CA LEU A 88 -6.79 -5.13 9.03
C LEU A 88 -6.31 -6.36 9.80
N GLU A 89 -7.15 -7.38 9.95
CA GLU A 89 -6.79 -8.65 10.60
C GLU A 89 -5.59 -9.33 9.92
N SER A 90 -5.32 -8.96 8.65
CA SER A 90 -4.20 -9.46 7.86
C SER A 90 -3.49 -8.31 7.12
N PRO A 91 -2.15 -8.26 7.11
CA PRO A 91 -1.41 -7.25 6.38
C PRO A 91 -1.60 -7.40 4.86
N LEU A 92 -1.45 -6.28 4.15
CA LEU A 92 -1.45 -6.24 2.69
C LEU A 92 -0.09 -6.72 2.15
N TRP A 93 -0.12 -7.68 1.23
CA TRP A 93 1.05 -8.17 0.52
C TRP A 93 1.09 -7.59 -0.87
N LEU A 94 2.19 -6.91 -1.20
CA LEU A 94 2.40 -6.27 -2.49
C LEU A 94 3.63 -6.85 -3.19
N HIS A 95 3.58 -6.98 -4.51
CA HIS A 95 4.76 -7.31 -5.32
C HIS A 95 4.75 -6.59 -6.67
N CYS A 96 5.91 -6.55 -7.31
CA CYS A 96 6.08 -6.13 -8.72
C CYS A 96 6.77 -7.23 -9.55
N SER A 97 6.93 -8.43 -8.99
CA SER A 97 7.69 -9.51 -9.61
C SER A 97 7.04 -10.00 -10.92
N PRO A 98 7.75 -9.98 -12.07
CA PRO A 98 7.26 -10.57 -13.31
C PRO A 98 6.93 -12.05 -13.18
N ARG A 99 7.72 -12.81 -12.42
CA ARG A 99 7.54 -14.25 -12.22
C ARG A 99 6.21 -14.57 -11.52
N LEU A 100 5.85 -13.79 -10.51
CA LEU A 100 4.56 -13.94 -9.83
C LEU A 100 3.37 -13.58 -10.74
N ARG A 101 3.54 -12.58 -11.61
CA ARG A 101 2.50 -12.21 -12.59
C ARG A 101 2.31 -13.29 -13.65
N GLU A 102 3.39 -13.85 -14.17
CA GLU A 102 3.36 -14.98 -15.11
C GLU A 102 2.68 -16.21 -14.48
N ALA A 103 2.90 -16.43 -13.18
CA ALA A 103 2.23 -17.46 -12.39
C ALA A 103 0.79 -17.09 -11.95
N GLN A 104 0.30 -15.91 -12.31
CA GLN A 104 -1.04 -15.40 -11.93
C GLN A 104 -1.29 -15.38 -10.42
N ILE A 105 -0.26 -15.06 -9.64
CA ILE A 105 -0.35 -14.92 -8.19
C ILE A 105 -0.81 -13.51 -7.84
N GLY A 106 -1.92 -13.39 -7.12
CA GLY A 106 -2.53 -12.12 -6.77
C GLY A 106 -3.27 -11.43 -7.93
N ARG A 107 -3.46 -10.12 -7.81
CA ARG A 107 -4.17 -9.29 -8.78
C ARG A 107 -3.59 -7.88 -8.90
N PRO A 108 -3.66 -7.23 -10.08
CA PRO A 108 -3.18 -5.86 -10.25
C PRO A 108 -4.04 -4.86 -9.47
N ILE A 109 -3.40 -3.88 -8.83
CA ILE A 109 -4.10 -2.74 -8.23
C ILE A 109 -4.45 -1.74 -9.33
N GLY A 110 -5.72 -1.35 -9.42
CA GLY A 110 -6.17 -0.38 -10.43
C GLY A 110 -6.32 -0.94 -11.85
N GLY A 111 -6.23 -2.25 -12.03
CA GLY A 111 -6.40 -2.90 -13.34
C GLY A 111 -5.22 -2.72 -14.30
N CYS A 112 -4.13 -2.05 -13.90
CA CYS A 112 -2.90 -2.00 -14.67
C CYS A 112 -2.04 -3.23 -14.38
N TRP A 113 -1.95 -4.13 -15.35
CA TRP A 113 -1.20 -5.40 -15.26
C TRP A 113 0.32 -5.20 -15.14
N GLU A 114 0.82 -4.03 -15.54
CA GLU A 114 2.26 -3.75 -15.62
C GLU A 114 2.88 -3.29 -14.28
N HIS A 115 2.09 -2.98 -13.25
CA HIS A 115 2.57 -2.30 -12.04
C HIS A 115 2.49 -3.16 -10.77
N ILE A 116 1.94 -2.59 -9.70
CA ILE A 116 1.89 -3.16 -8.35
C ILE A 116 0.71 -4.13 -8.28
N TRP A 117 0.99 -5.33 -7.80
CA TRP A 117 0.01 -6.37 -7.56
C TRP A 117 -0.16 -6.57 -6.07
N GLN A 118 -1.37 -6.95 -5.67
CA GLN A 118 -1.70 -7.39 -4.32
C GLN A 118 -2.00 -8.88 -4.33
N CYS A 119 -1.50 -9.59 -3.32
CA CYS A 119 -1.79 -11.01 -3.10
C CYS A 119 -2.21 -11.23 -1.64
N THR A 120 -2.67 -12.44 -1.32
CA THR A 120 -2.92 -12.86 0.05
C THR A 120 -1.64 -13.39 0.72
N TYR A 121 -1.72 -13.63 2.03
CA TYR A 121 -0.64 -14.29 2.76
C TYR A 121 -0.40 -15.71 2.22
N GLU A 122 -1.46 -16.46 1.95
CA GLU A 122 -1.42 -17.84 1.48
C GLU A 122 -0.74 -17.91 0.10
N GLU A 123 -1.15 -17.04 -0.81
CA GLU A 123 -0.54 -16.90 -2.14
C GLU A 123 0.97 -16.59 -2.05
N ALA A 124 1.37 -15.69 -1.15
CA ALA A 124 2.79 -15.38 -0.93
C ALA A 124 3.54 -16.55 -0.29
N ALA A 125 2.93 -17.23 0.68
CA ALA A 125 3.52 -18.38 1.37
C ALA A 125 3.73 -19.55 0.41
N ASP A 126 2.77 -19.85 -0.45
CA ASP A 126 2.88 -20.90 -1.47
C ASP A 126 3.99 -20.57 -2.48
N ALA A 127 4.07 -19.31 -2.94
CA ALA A 127 5.12 -18.86 -3.84
C ALA A 127 6.53 -18.99 -3.22
N LEU A 128 6.65 -18.76 -1.91
CA LEU A 128 7.89 -18.94 -1.16
C LEU A 128 8.19 -20.42 -0.91
N ALA A 129 7.17 -21.24 -0.66
CA ALA A 129 7.30 -22.68 -0.46
C ALA A 129 7.84 -23.39 -1.71
N ASP A 130 7.40 -22.94 -2.87
CA ASP A 130 7.79 -23.47 -4.18
C ASP A 130 9.12 -22.92 -4.70
N ASP A 131 9.81 -22.07 -3.93
CA ASP A 131 11.04 -21.37 -4.35
C ASP A 131 10.85 -20.58 -5.67
N LEU A 132 9.62 -20.14 -5.93
CA LEU A 132 9.30 -19.34 -7.12
C LEU A 132 9.89 -17.94 -7.01
N VAL A 133 9.91 -17.38 -5.80
CA VAL A 133 10.47 -16.06 -5.49
C VAL A 133 11.08 -16.05 -4.10
N LYS A 134 11.84 -14.99 -3.80
CA LYS A 134 12.35 -14.72 -2.46
C LYS A 134 11.46 -13.71 -1.73
N LEU A 135 11.61 -13.64 -0.41
CA LEU A 135 10.81 -12.75 0.44
C LEU A 135 10.99 -11.27 0.07
N GLU A 136 12.16 -10.88 -0.43
CA GLU A 136 12.47 -9.50 -0.82
C GLU A 136 11.68 -9.01 -2.04
N GLU A 137 11.04 -9.93 -2.78
CA GLU A 137 10.13 -9.60 -3.89
C GLU A 137 8.77 -9.09 -3.38
N PHE A 138 8.50 -9.23 -2.08
CA PHE A 138 7.29 -8.77 -1.42
C PHE A 138 7.51 -7.53 -0.55
N LEU A 139 6.49 -6.69 -0.50
CA LEU A 139 6.37 -5.56 0.40
C LEU A 139 5.12 -5.76 1.25
N VAL A 140 5.30 -5.91 2.56
CA VAL A 140 4.22 -6.15 3.52
C VAL A 140 3.85 -4.83 4.19
N VAL A 141 2.57 -4.48 4.16
CA VAL A 141 2.04 -3.24 4.76
C VAL A 141 0.91 -3.56 5.71
N ASN A 142 0.99 -3.05 6.94
CA ASN A 142 -0.07 -3.15 7.92
C ASN A 142 -0.76 -1.80 8.14
N GLY A 143 -2.08 -1.82 8.19
CA GLY A 143 -2.90 -0.63 8.38
C GLY A 143 -3.14 0.19 7.11
N ILE A 144 -4.19 1.01 7.15
CA ILE A 144 -4.66 1.81 6.02
C ILE A 144 -4.93 3.26 6.43
N SER A 145 -4.91 4.14 5.45
CA SER A 145 -5.36 5.52 5.55
C SER A 145 -6.65 5.68 4.76
N ILE A 146 -7.68 6.26 5.38
CA ILE A 146 -9.01 6.46 4.78
C ILE A 146 -9.29 7.95 4.72
N TRP A 147 -9.77 8.40 3.56
CA TRP A 147 -10.26 9.76 3.33
C TRP A 147 -11.73 9.71 2.89
N PRO A 148 -12.70 9.97 3.79
CA PRO A 148 -14.12 9.96 3.45
C PRO A 148 -14.47 11.09 2.48
N LYS A 149 -15.46 10.85 1.62
CA LYS A 149 -16.02 11.78 0.63
C LYS A 149 -17.45 12.15 1.05
N GLY A 150 -17.71 13.44 1.21
CA GLY A 150 -19.00 13.95 1.70
C GLY A 150 -18.83 15.05 2.74
N GLU A 151 -19.92 15.70 3.11
CA GLU A 151 -19.95 16.76 4.13
C GLU A 151 -19.63 16.16 5.52
N ILE A 152 -18.35 16.14 5.86
CA ILE A 152 -17.95 16.31 7.25
C ILE A 152 -17.50 17.78 7.36
N GLU A 153 -18.45 18.66 7.66
CA GLU A 153 -18.17 19.90 8.37
C GLU A 153 -17.62 19.54 9.75
N THR A 154 -16.33 19.24 9.82
CA THR A 154 -15.53 19.47 11.03
C THR A 154 -14.27 20.20 10.59
N GLU A 155 -13.93 21.26 11.31
CA GLU A 155 -13.06 22.38 10.91
C GLU A 155 -11.57 22.05 10.62
N GLU A 156 -11.18 20.80 10.39
CA GLU A 156 -9.78 20.42 10.14
C GLU A 156 -9.43 20.12 8.67
N ASN A 157 -10.42 20.07 7.76
CA ASN A 157 -10.22 19.47 6.43
C ASN A 157 -10.05 20.46 5.25
N SER A 158 -10.03 21.77 5.49
CA SER A 158 -10.07 22.80 4.42
C SER A 158 -8.69 23.22 3.86
N GLY A 159 -7.67 22.35 3.85
CA GLY A 159 -6.31 22.80 3.49
C GLY A 159 -5.40 21.92 2.63
N ASN A 160 -5.66 20.62 2.41
CA ASN A 160 -4.61 19.73 1.92
C ASN A 160 -5.06 18.82 0.76
N MET A 161 -5.29 19.42 -0.40
CA MET A 161 -5.38 18.67 -1.66
C MET A 161 -3.96 18.35 -2.13
N LEU A 162 -3.56 17.08 -2.07
CA LEU A 162 -2.25 16.59 -2.52
C LEU A 162 -2.11 16.82 -4.04
N GLU A 163 -1.10 17.57 -4.46
CA GLU A 163 -0.79 17.78 -5.87
C GLU A 163 -0.30 16.47 -6.51
N SER A 164 -0.94 16.09 -7.62
CA SER A 164 -0.52 14.94 -8.44
C SER A 164 0.51 15.40 -9.48
N SER A 165 1.79 15.13 -9.22
CA SER A 165 2.85 15.27 -10.22
C SER A 165 2.87 14.03 -11.13
N SER A 166 2.58 14.22 -12.42
CA SER A 166 2.78 13.21 -13.46
C SER A 166 4.24 13.21 -13.92
N PHE A 167 4.84 12.03 -14.06
CA PHE A 167 6.00 11.81 -14.92
C PHE A 167 5.52 11.61 -16.36
#